data_AF-A0A2K6U964-F1
#
_entry.id   AF-A0A2K6U964-F1
#
_cell.length_a   1.000
_cell.length_b   1.000
_cell.length_c   1.000
_cell.angle_alpha   90.00
_cell.angle_beta   90.00
_cell.angle_gamma   90.00
#
_symmetry.space_group_name_H-M   'P 1'
#
loop_
_entity.id
_entity.type
_entity.pdbx_description
1 polymer ?
#
loop_
_entity_poly.entity_id
_entity_poly.type
_entity_poly.pdbx_seq_one_letter_code
_entity_poly.pdbx_strand_id
1 'polypeptide(L)'
;MWGCGWLNGTGLVEELPACQDLQLVLLVLSLLGLLVGVPVGLCYNALLVLANLHSKASMTMPDVYFVNMAVAGLVLSALAPVHLLSPLSSRWPLWSVGSDVHVALQIPFNVSSLVAMYSTALLSLDHYIERALPRTYMASVYNTRHVCGFVWGGALLTSFSSLLFYICSHVSARALECAKMQNTEAADAMLVFIGYAVPAMAALYALLLLSRVHREDTPLDQDEGRLEPSAHRLLVATVCTQFGLWTPHYLTLLGCTVFVSRGKPVDAHYLGLMDFAKDVSKLLAFCSSFVTPLLYRYMNQSFPGKLRRLMKKLPWGNRQCSPDHVGVQQVLA
;
A
#
# COMPACT_ATOMS: atom_id res chain seq x y z
N MET A 1 -16.07 -16.16 15.23
CA MET A 1 -17.03 -15.47 16.11
C MET A 1 -17.76 -14.45 15.25
N TRP A 2 -18.90 -14.84 14.70
CA TRP A 2 -19.82 -13.98 13.97
C TRP A 2 -21.14 -14.08 14.72
N GLY A 3 -21.42 -13.12 15.59
CA GLY A 3 -22.67 -13.09 16.35
C GLY A 3 -23.11 -11.66 16.51
N CYS A 4 -24.11 -11.24 15.74
CA CYS A 4 -24.83 -9.98 15.94
C CYS A 4 -25.96 -10.19 16.98
N GLY A 5 -25.68 -10.93 18.06
CA GLY A 5 -26.65 -11.19 19.12
C GLY A 5 -26.50 -10.17 20.25
N TRP A 6 -27.51 -9.32 20.45
CA TRP A 6 -27.64 -8.57 21.70
C TRP A 6 -28.39 -9.44 22.72
N LEU A 7 -27.74 -9.75 23.85
CA LEU A 7 -28.48 -10.15 25.04
C LEU A 7 -29.04 -8.89 25.69
N ASN A 8 -30.33 -8.63 25.50
CA ASN A 8 -31.04 -7.71 26.38
C ASN A 8 -31.14 -8.36 27.77
N GLY A 9 -31.28 -7.57 28.84
CA GLY A 9 -31.38 -8.05 30.24
C GLY A 9 -32.55 -9.01 30.54
N THR A 10 -33.31 -9.39 29.51
CA THR A 10 -34.45 -10.33 29.51
C THR A 10 -34.26 -11.54 28.58
N GLY A 11 -33.09 -11.72 27.95
CA GLY A 11 -32.77 -12.95 27.20
C GLY A 11 -33.44 -13.11 25.82
N LEU A 12 -34.02 -12.04 25.25
CA LEU A 12 -34.46 -12.03 23.84
C LEU A 12 -33.40 -11.36 22.95
N VAL A 13 -32.99 -12.07 21.90
CA VAL A 13 -32.14 -11.57 20.82
C VAL A 13 -33.02 -10.88 19.78
N GLU A 14 -32.88 -9.57 19.63
CA GLU A 14 -33.54 -8.80 18.57
C GLU A 14 -32.49 -8.45 17.50
N GLU A 15 -32.59 -9.06 16.32
CA GLU A 15 -31.70 -8.84 15.18
C GLU A 15 -32.12 -7.55 14.44
N LEU A 16 -31.28 -6.53 14.44
CA LEU A 16 -31.56 -5.27 13.73
C LEU A 16 -31.20 -5.43 12.23
N PRO A 17 -32.12 -5.19 11.28
CA PRO A 17 -31.90 -5.43 9.84
C PRO A 17 -30.67 -4.71 9.25
N ALA A 18 -30.29 -3.57 9.84
CA ALA A 18 -29.13 -2.78 9.41
C ALA A 18 -27.76 -3.47 9.63
N CYS A 19 -27.60 -4.37 10.62
CA CYS A 19 -26.34 -5.11 10.83
C CYS A 19 -26.09 -6.10 9.68
N GLN A 20 -27.15 -6.75 9.23
CA GLN A 20 -27.10 -7.80 8.22
C GLN A 20 -26.80 -7.24 6.83
N ASP A 21 -27.41 -6.10 6.49
CA ASP A 21 -27.15 -5.38 5.23
C ASP A 21 -25.69 -4.90 5.15
N LEU A 22 -25.16 -4.36 6.25
CA LEU A 22 -23.79 -3.85 6.31
C LEU A 22 -22.74 -4.96 6.16
N GLN A 23 -22.99 -6.12 6.78
CA GLN A 23 -22.16 -7.32 6.61
C GLN A 23 -22.22 -7.86 5.19
N LEU A 24 -23.41 -7.86 4.57
CA LEU A 24 -23.59 -8.28 3.18
C LEU A 24 -22.83 -7.36 2.22
N VAL A 25 -22.89 -6.04 2.44
CA VAL A 25 -22.12 -5.06 1.66
C VAL A 25 -20.62 -5.31 1.79
N LEU A 26 -20.11 -5.50 3.01
CA LEU A 26 -18.69 -5.77 3.24
C LEU A 26 -18.24 -7.09 2.60
N LEU A 27 -19.08 -8.11 2.64
CA LEU A 27 -18.86 -9.39 1.95
C LEU A 27 -18.75 -9.20 0.44
N VAL A 28 -19.73 -8.52 -0.16
CA VAL A 28 -19.77 -8.24 -1.60
C VAL A 28 -18.55 -7.44 -2.02
N LEU A 29 -18.19 -6.40 -1.26
CA LEU A 29 -17.00 -5.58 -1.54
C LEU A 29 -15.70 -6.37 -1.40
N SER A 30 -15.58 -7.25 -0.41
CA SER A 30 -14.41 -8.12 -0.23
C SER A 30 -14.28 -9.12 -1.39
N LEU A 31 -15.40 -9.73 -1.81
CA LEU A 31 -15.44 -10.61 -2.98
C LEU A 31 -15.08 -9.88 -4.27
N LEU A 32 -15.59 -8.66 -4.47
CA LEU A 32 -15.25 -7.81 -5.61
C LEU A 32 -13.75 -7.43 -5.59
N GLY A 33 -13.22 -7.06 -4.42
CA GLY A 33 -11.80 -6.79 -4.22
C GLY A 33 -10.92 -7.98 -4.55
N LEU A 34 -11.36 -9.20 -4.22
CA LEU A 34 -10.65 -10.44 -4.53
C LEU A 34 -10.74 -10.83 -6.00
N LEU A 35 -11.94 -10.82 -6.59
CA LEU A 35 -12.16 -11.27 -7.97
C LEU A 35 -11.67 -10.28 -9.01
N VAL A 36 -11.70 -8.98 -8.71
CA VAL A 36 -11.31 -7.92 -9.63
C VAL A 36 -10.06 -7.20 -9.14
N GLY A 37 -10.06 -6.74 -7.88
CA GLY A 37 -8.97 -5.93 -7.34
C GLY A 37 -7.61 -6.65 -7.32
N VAL A 38 -7.55 -7.91 -6.87
CA VAL A 38 -6.30 -8.69 -6.80
C VAL A 38 -5.68 -8.96 -8.17
N PRO A 39 -6.39 -9.51 -9.18
CA PRO A 39 -5.79 -9.76 -10.49
C PRO A 39 -5.38 -8.45 -11.19
N VAL A 40 -6.18 -7.39 -11.04
CA VAL A 40 -5.85 -6.05 -11.55
C VAL A 40 -4.58 -5.53 -10.85
N GLY A 41 -4.52 -5.59 -9.52
CA GLY A 41 -3.38 -5.19 -8.72
C GLY A 41 -2.11 -5.94 -9.12
N LEU A 42 -2.16 -7.28 -9.19
CA LEU A 42 -1.02 -8.10 -9.60
C LEU A 42 -0.54 -7.74 -11.01
N CYS A 43 -1.45 -7.70 -11.98
CA CYS A 43 -1.11 -7.43 -13.37
C CYS A 43 -0.49 -6.04 -13.55
N TYR A 44 -1.17 -4.98 -13.09
CA TYR A 44 -0.69 -3.62 -13.34
C TYR A 44 0.55 -3.28 -12.52
N ASN A 45 0.68 -3.73 -11.27
CA ASN A 45 1.91 -3.51 -10.51
C ASN A 45 3.09 -4.28 -11.14
N ALA A 46 2.89 -5.52 -11.59
CA ALA A 46 3.95 -6.28 -12.26
C ALA A 46 4.38 -5.59 -13.55
N LEU A 47 3.44 -5.13 -14.38
CA LEU A 47 3.73 -4.37 -15.59
C LEU A 47 4.50 -3.08 -15.29
N LEU A 48 4.13 -2.36 -14.22
CA LEU A 48 4.79 -1.13 -13.80
C LEU A 48 6.25 -1.37 -13.42
N VAL A 49 6.49 -2.41 -12.62
CA VAL A 49 7.84 -2.84 -12.21
C VAL A 49 8.65 -3.27 -13.43
N LEU A 50 8.12 -4.17 -14.26
CA LEU A 50 8.84 -4.71 -15.43
C LEU A 50 9.16 -3.63 -16.46
N ALA A 51 8.21 -2.73 -16.78
CA ALA A 51 8.42 -1.69 -17.77
C ALA A 51 9.53 -0.69 -17.37
N ASN A 52 9.61 -0.36 -16.07
CA ASN A 52 10.65 0.52 -15.54
C ASN A 52 12.01 -0.20 -15.37
N LEU A 53 12.02 -1.46 -14.93
CA LEU A 53 13.25 -2.26 -14.86
C LEU A 53 13.86 -2.56 -16.24
N HIS A 54 13.03 -2.70 -17.27
CA HIS A 54 13.51 -2.86 -18.64
C HIS A 54 14.06 -1.53 -19.21
N SER A 55 13.52 -0.39 -18.78
CA SER A 55 13.93 0.94 -19.26
C SER A 55 14.77 1.69 -18.21
N LYS A 56 15.65 0.98 -17.49
CA LYS A 56 16.47 1.50 -16.36
C LYS A 56 17.22 2.79 -16.64
N ALA A 57 17.71 2.97 -17.86
CA ALA A 57 18.47 4.17 -18.27
C ALA A 57 17.60 5.42 -18.42
N SER A 58 16.29 5.26 -18.64
CA SER A 58 15.32 6.36 -18.80
C SER A 58 14.46 6.58 -17.55
N MET A 59 14.89 6.02 -16.41
CA MET A 59 14.10 6.00 -15.19
C MET A 59 14.31 7.31 -14.44
N THR A 60 13.21 8.01 -14.17
CA THR A 60 13.20 9.26 -13.42
C THR A 60 13.08 9.00 -11.91
N MET A 61 13.31 10.05 -11.12
CA MET A 61 13.09 10.07 -9.66
C MET A 61 11.70 9.53 -9.25
N PRO A 62 10.58 10.09 -9.74
CA PRO A 62 9.24 9.55 -9.45
C PRO A 62 9.08 8.08 -9.86
N ASP A 63 9.67 7.64 -10.97
CA ASP A 63 9.56 6.25 -11.41
C ASP A 63 10.11 5.27 -10.35
N VAL A 64 11.14 5.64 -9.59
CA VAL A 64 11.69 4.79 -8.51
C VAL A 64 10.69 4.65 -7.37
N TYR A 65 10.09 5.75 -6.92
CA TYR A 65 9.07 5.71 -5.86
C TYR A 65 7.83 4.93 -6.28
N PHE A 66 7.38 5.07 -7.52
CA PHE A 66 6.25 4.28 -8.03
C PHE A 66 6.58 2.80 -8.17
N VAL A 67 7.81 2.44 -8.57
CA VAL A 67 8.26 1.04 -8.54
C VAL A 67 8.25 0.48 -7.13
N ASN A 68 8.72 1.22 -6.12
CA ASN A 68 8.62 0.79 -4.72
C ASN A 68 7.17 0.56 -4.27
N MET A 69 6.30 1.54 -4.51
CA MET A 69 4.89 1.43 -4.16
C MET A 69 4.23 0.25 -4.89
N ALA A 70 4.63 -0.03 -6.13
CA ALA A 70 4.13 -1.18 -6.87
C ALA A 70 4.65 -2.53 -6.35
N VAL A 71 5.90 -2.61 -5.89
CA VAL A 71 6.42 -3.81 -5.21
C VAL A 71 5.64 -4.07 -3.92
N ALA A 72 5.38 -3.02 -3.12
CA ALA A 72 4.50 -3.13 -1.95
C ALA A 72 3.07 -3.54 -2.36
N GLY A 73 2.54 -2.99 -3.46
CA GLY A 73 1.24 -3.35 -4.03
C GLY A 73 1.15 -4.81 -4.48
N LEU A 74 2.22 -5.40 -5.02
CA LEU A 74 2.28 -6.83 -5.34
C LEU A 74 2.20 -7.70 -4.08
N VAL A 75 2.95 -7.32 -3.03
CA VAL A 75 2.89 -8.00 -1.75
C VAL A 75 1.48 -7.92 -1.16
N LEU A 76 0.85 -6.74 -1.16
CA LEU A 76 -0.53 -6.57 -0.69
C LEU A 76 -1.53 -7.38 -1.51
N SER A 77 -1.37 -7.43 -2.84
CA SER A 77 -2.25 -8.23 -3.70
C SER A 77 -2.11 -9.73 -3.43
N ALA A 78 -0.91 -10.20 -3.10
CA ALA A 78 -0.68 -11.59 -2.71
C ALA A 78 -1.22 -11.92 -1.31
N LEU A 79 -1.24 -10.93 -0.40
CA LEU A 79 -1.80 -11.06 0.95
C LEU A 79 -3.33 -10.94 0.98
N ALA A 80 -3.93 -10.21 0.05
CA ALA A 80 -5.37 -9.94 0.03
C ALA A 80 -6.26 -11.21 0.08
N PRO A 81 -6.01 -12.29 -0.69
CA PRO A 81 -6.74 -13.55 -0.57
C PRO A 81 -6.74 -14.09 0.84
N VAL A 82 -5.60 -13.99 1.53
CA VAL A 82 -5.49 -14.47 2.88
C VAL A 82 -6.32 -13.60 3.84
N HIS A 83 -6.07 -12.30 3.86
CA HIS A 83 -6.66 -11.42 4.87
C HIS A 83 -8.15 -11.14 4.64
N LEU A 84 -8.62 -11.14 3.40
CA LEU A 84 -10.03 -10.88 3.08
C LEU A 84 -10.90 -12.15 3.13
N LEU A 85 -10.33 -13.35 2.92
CA LEU A 85 -11.05 -14.61 3.08
C LEU A 85 -10.98 -15.18 4.50
N SER A 86 -10.01 -14.77 5.32
CA SER A 86 -9.87 -15.21 6.71
C SER A 86 -11.18 -15.12 7.52
N PRO A 87 -11.98 -14.04 7.42
CA PRO A 87 -13.28 -13.96 8.10
C PRO A 87 -14.31 -14.97 7.56
N LEU A 88 -14.31 -15.21 6.25
CA LEU A 88 -15.23 -16.14 5.56
C LEU A 88 -14.92 -17.61 5.80
N SER A 89 -13.63 -17.90 6.02
CA SER A 89 -13.06 -19.25 5.97
C SER A 89 -12.96 -19.92 7.34
N SER A 90 -13.47 -19.30 8.41
CA SER A 90 -13.51 -19.90 9.75
C SER A 90 -14.36 -21.19 9.83
N ARG A 91 -15.00 -21.61 8.73
CA ARG A 91 -15.71 -22.89 8.57
C ARG A 91 -14.96 -23.92 7.71
N TRP A 92 -13.86 -23.55 7.05
CA TRP A 92 -13.13 -24.43 6.14
C TRP A 92 -11.83 -24.95 6.78
N PRO A 93 -11.61 -26.28 6.83
CA PRO A 93 -10.45 -26.88 7.52
C PRO A 93 -9.11 -26.57 6.85
N LEU A 94 -9.11 -26.15 5.56
CA LEU A 94 -7.91 -25.70 4.86
C LEU A 94 -7.34 -24.38 5.42
N TRP A 95 -8.14 -23.68 6.24
CA TRP A 95 -7.89 -22.35 6.78
C TRP A 95 -7.72 -22.35 8.30
N SER A 96 -7.52 -23.52 8.93
CA SER A 96 -7.07 -23.63 10.32
C SER A 96 -5.56 -23.32 10.44
N VAL A 97 -5.14 -22.24 9.79
CA VAL A 97 -3.74 -21.82 9.78
C VAL A 97 -3.42 -21.33 11.19
N GLY A 98 -2.39 -21.92 11.82
CA GLY A 98 -2.02 -21.59 13.20
C GLY A 98 -1.85 -20.09 13.43
N SER A 99 -1.96 -19.66 14.69
CA SER A 99 -1.71 -18.28 15.13
C SER A 99 -0.41 -17.71 14.54
N ASP A 100 0.60 -18.56 14.40
CA ASP A 100 1.94 -18.20 13.99
C ASP A 100 2.00 -17.73 12.53
N VAL A 101 1.15 -18.29 11.65
CA VAL A 101 1.12 -17.90 10.24
C VAL A 101 0.37 -16.59 10.04
N HIS A 102 -0.70 -16.34 10.81
CA HIS A 102 -1.39 -15.05 10.79
C HIS A 102 -0.44 -13.92 11.23
N VAL A 103 0.38 -14.19 12.23
CA VAL A 103 1.44 -13.29 12.70
C VAL A 103 2.51 -13.10 11.62
N ALA A 104 2.98 -14.17 10.98
CA ALA A 104 3.96 -14.09 9.90
C ALA A 104 3.45 -13.27 8.70
N LEU A 105 2.16 -13.38 8.35
CA LEU A 105 1.53 -12.63 7.26
C LEU A 105 1.25 -11.16 7.61
N GLN A 106 1.21 -10.82 8.91
CA GLN A 106 1.14 -9.44 9.37
C GLN A 106 2.44 -8.66 9.10
N ILE A 107 3.62 -9.31 9.08
CA ILE A 107 4.90 -8.65 8.74
C ILE A 107 4.83 -8.00 7.36
N PRO A 108 4.65 -8.75 6.26
CA PRO A 108 4.67 -8.17 4.92
C PRO A 108 3.55 -7.15 4.71
N PHE A 109 2.42 -7.27 5.42
CA PHE A 109 1.37 -6.24 5.42
C PHE A 109 1.86 -4.91 6.00
N ASN A 110 2.45 -4.94 7.21
CA ASN A 110 2.98 -3.75 7.88
C ASN A 110 4.14 -3.14 7.09
N VAL A 111 5.05 -3.97 6.57
CA VAL A 111 6.17 -3.52 5.72
C VAL A 111 5.64 -2.81 4.48
N SER A 112 4.65 -3.39 3.80
CA SER A 112 4.07 -2.80 2.59
C SER A 112 3.39 -1.45 2.87
N SER A 113 2.71 -1.33 4.01
CA SER A 113 2.13 -0.07 4.48
C SER A 113 3.21 1.00 4.66
N LEU A 114 4.27 0.68 5.43
CA LEU A 114 5.38 1.61 5.66
C LEU A 114 6.05 2.04 4.35
N VAL A 115 6.36 1.08 3.47
CA VAL A 115 6.98 1.38 2.17
C VAL A 115 6.09 2.29 1.32
N ALA A 116 4.77 2.05 1.28
CA ALA A 116 3.84 2.88 0.53
C ALA A 116 3.79 4.33 1.07
N MET A 117 3.67 4.47 2.39
CA MET A 117 3.55 5.77 3.07
C MET A 117 4.84 6.58 2.96
N TYR A 118 5.99 5.99 3.24
CA TYR A 118 7.29 6.66 3.13
C TYR A 118 7.65 6.97 1.67
N SER A 119 7.35 6.08 0.72
CA SER A 119 7.60 6.36 -0.71
C SER A 119 6.75 7.53 -1.20
N THR A 120 5.49 7.64 -0.73
CA THR A 120 4.61 8.78 -1.06
C THR A 120 5.10 10.09 -0.45
N ALA A 121 5.56 10.06 0.81
CA ALA A 121 6.11 11.23 1.48
C ALA A 121 7.41 11.71 0.83
N LEU A 122 8.33 10.78 0.52
CA LEU A 122 9.59 11.09 -0.16
C LEU A 122 9.36 11.59 -1.58
N LEU A 123 8.43 10.99 -2.33
CA LEU A 123 8.02 11.51 -3.64
C LEU A 123 7.60 12.99 -3.56
N SER A 124 6.84 13.36 -2.52
CA SER A 124 6.37 14.74 -2.33
C SER A 124 7.52 15.70 -2.01
N LEU A 125 8.45 15.25 -1.15
CA LEU A 125 9.60 16.04 -0.71
C LEU A 125 10.62 16.22 -1.84
N ASP A 126 10.94 15.18 -2.60
CA ASP A 126 11.85 15.26 -3.73
C ASP A 126 11.30 16.15 -4.85
N HIS A 127 9.98 16.10 -5.08
CA HIS A 127 9.33 16.99 -6.05
C HIS A 127 9.39 18.46 -5.62
N TYR A 128 9.26 18.73 -4.32
CA TYR A 128 9.49 20.06 -3.77
C TYR A 128 10.94 20.52 -3.98
N ILE A 129 11.92 19.68 -3.65
CA ILE A 129 13.35 20.01 -3.80
C ILE A 129 13.69 20.31 -5.26
N GLU A 130 13.20 19.49 -6.19
CA GLU A 130 13.40 19.70 -7.63
C GLU A 130 12.87 21.07 -8.08
N ARG A 131 11.72 21.51 -7.54
CA ARG A 131 11.12 22.80 -7.85
C ARG A 131 11.85 23.98 -7.19
N ALA A 132 12.26 23.83 -5.94
CA ALA A 132 12.80 24.92 -5.12
C ALA A 132 14.32 25.12 -5.33
N LEU A 133 15.07 24.07 -5.67
CA LEU A 133 16.52 24.14 -5.89
C LEU A 133 16.94 23.40 -7.18
N PRO A 134 16.63 23.94 -8.37
CA PRO A 134 16.98 23.30 -9.64
C PRO A 134 18.50 23.14 -9.89
N ARG A 135 19.36 23.84 -9.12
CA ARG A 135 20.83 23.82 -9.28
C ARG A 135 21.59 22.91 -8.30
N THR A 136 20.94 22.35 -7.27
CA THR A 136 21.60 21.41 -6.35
C THR A 136 21.09 20.00 -6.61
N TYR A 137 21.81 19.31 -7.49
CA TYR A 137 21.61 17.93 -7.94
C TYR A 137 21.82 16.88 -6.81
N MET A 138 21.11 16.98 -5.69
CA MET A 138 21.07 15.93 -4.66
C MET A 138 19.94 14.90 -4.91
N ALA A 139 19.01 15.23 -5.81
CA ALA A 139 17.98 14.33 -6.33
C ALA A 139 18.49 13.59 -7.60
N SER A 140 19.55 12.77 -7.45
CA SER A 140 20.01 11.83 -8.50
C SER A 140 19.37 10.45 -8.34
N VAL A 141 18.87 9.85 -9.44
CA VAL A 141 18.15 8.56 -9.46
C VAL A 141 18.87 7.46 -8.67
N TYR A 142 20.20 7.53 -8.64
CA TYR A 142 21.05 6.65 -7.86
C TYR A 142 20.85 6.81 -6.34
N ASN A 143 20.79 8.05 -5.84
CA ASN A 143 20.53 8.36 -4.44
C ASN A 143 19.15 7.83 -4.00
N THR A 144 18.13 8.03 -4.83
CA THR A 144 16.78 7.55 -4.51
C THR A 144 16.69 6.03 -4.42
N ARG A 145 17.43 5.27 -5.23
CA ARG A 145 17.47 3.79 -5.08
C ARG A 145 18.02 3.36 -3.72
N HIS A 146 19.04 4.05 -3.20
CA HIS A 146 19.60 3.78 -1.87
C HIS A 146 18.62 4.17 -0.77
N VAL A 147 18.00 5.34 -0.87
CA VAL A 147 16.93 5.77 0.06
C VAL A 147 15.80 4.75 0.08
N CYS A 148 15.37 4.26 -1.08
CA CYS A 148 14.38 3.21 -1.22
C CYS A 148 14.80 1.91 -0.53
N GLY A 149 16.07 1.49 -0.69
CA GLY A 149 16.63 0.34 0.03
C GLY A 149 16.61 0.53 1.55
N PHE A 150 16.93 1.74 2.04
CA PHE A 150 16.85 2.07 3.46
C PHE A 150 15.41 2.03 3.99
N VAL A 151 14.44 2.52 3.21
CA VAL A 151 13.01 2.44 3.58
C VAL A 151 12.57 0.99 3.74
N TRP A 152 12.95 0.09 2.82
CA TRP A 152 12.65 -1.34 2.96
C TRP A 152 13.33 -1.98 4.18
N GLY A 153 14.61 -1.70 4.40
CA GLY A 153 15.35 -2.20 5.56
C GLY A 153 14.77 -1.72 6.89
N GLY A 154 14.46 -0.42 6.97
CA GLY A 154 13.80 0.18 8.12
C GLY A 154 12.42 -0.40 8.37
N ALA A 155 11.60 -0.54 7.32
CA ALA A 155 10.26 -1.12 7.41
C ALA A 155 10.29 -2.58 7.91
N LEU A 156 11.24 -3.38 7.41
CA LEU A 156 11.46 -4.76 7.88
C LEU A 156 11.87 -4.80 9.34
N LEU A 157 12.84 -3.96 9.74
CA LEU A 157 13.34 -3.90 11.11
C LEU A 157 12.22 -3.49 12.08
N THR A 158 11.49 -2.42 11.78
CA THR A 158 10.37 -1.95 12.59
C THR A 158 9.28 -3.02 12.70
N SER A 159 8.88 -3.64 11.59
CA SER A 159 7.83 -4.68 11.60
C SER A 159 8.25 -5.94 12.35
N PHE A 160 9.52 -6.34 12.23
CA PHE A 160 10.06 -7.49 12.93
C PHE A 160 10.17 -7.25 14.44
N SER A 161 10.65 -6.08 14.86
CA SER A 161 10.70 -5.70 16.26
C SER A 161 9.32 -5.75 16.91
N SER A 162 8.30 -5.12 16.30
CA SER A 162 6.93 -5.14 16.81
C SER A 162 6.37 -6.56 16.98
N LEU A 163 6.72 -7.49 16.09
CA LEU A 163 6.25 -8.86 16.18
C LEU A 163 6.97 -9.74 17.20
N LEU A 164 8.28 -9.57 17.38
CA LEU A 164 8.98 -10.29 18.44
C LEU A 164 8.39 -9.96 19.81
N PHE A 165 8.02 -8.70 20.01
CA PHE A 165 7.31 -8.27 21.22
C PHE A 165 5.90 -8.88 21.32
N TYR A 166 5.14 -8.91 20.23
CA TYR A 166 3.82 -9.55 20.19
C TYR A 166 3.87 -11.06 20.54
N ILE A 167 4.80 -11.81 19.93
CA ILE A 167 4.94 -13.25 20.14
C ILE A 167 5.36 -13.55 21.59
N CYS A 168 6.29 -12.75 22.15
CA CYS A 168 6.76 -12.92 23.52
C CYS A 168 5.62 -12.74 24.54
N SER A 169 4.68 -11.82 24.26
CA SER A 169 3.48 -11.60 25.07
C SER A 169 2.44 -12.72 24.96
N HIS A 170 2.31 -13.37 23.79
CA HIS A 170 1.25 -14.34 23.53
C HIS A 170 1.65 -15.79 23.85
N VAL A 171 2.93 -16.16 23.74
CA VAL A 171 3.41 -17.56 23.87
C VAL A 171 3.93 -17.90 25.27
N SER A 172 4.33 -16.92 26.09
CA SER A 172 4.94 -17.23 27.39
C SER A 172 3.90 -17.49 28.49
N ALA A 173 4.03 -18.62 29.21
CA ALA A 173 3.27 -18.91 30.44
C ALA A 173 3.60 -17.95 31.61
N ARG A 174 4.55 -17.03 31.40
CA ARG A 174 4.90 -15.89 32.28
C ARG A 174 4.48 -14.56 31.66
N ALA A 175 3.37 -14.54 30.93
CA ALA A 175 2.80 -13.36 30.27
C ALA A 175 2.68 -12.15 31.21
N LEU A 176 2.47 -12.37 32.52
CA LEU A 176 2.35 -11.28 33.49
C LEU A 176 3.66 -10.50 33.73
N GLU A 177 4.84 -11.11 33.53
CA GLU A 177 6.13 -10.43 33.70
C GLU A 177 6.66 -9.84 32.39
N CYS A 178 6.34 -10.44 31.24
CA CYS A 178 6.60 -9.84 29.92
C CYS A 178 5.65 -8.67 29.60
N ALA A 179 4.36 -8.78 29.95
CA ALA A 179 3.39 -7.68 29.82
C ALA A 179 3.71 -6.51 30.76
N LYS A 180 4.42 -6.76 31.87
CA LYS A 180 4.87 -5.72 32.81
C LYS A 180 6.09 -4.94 32.31
N MET A 181 6.82 -5.47 31.33
CA MET A 181 8.04 -4.84 30.79
C MET A 181 7.81 -4.07 29.49
N GLN A 182 6.64 -4.19 28.85
CA GLN A 182 6.29 -3.35 27.70
C GLN A 182 4.79 -3.09 27.63
N ASN A 183 4.41 -1.82 27.74
CA ASN A 183 3.06 -1.37 27.41
C ASN A 183 2.83 -1.69 25.93
N THR A 184 1.99 -2.68 25.62
CA THR A 184 1.52 -2.98 24.24
C THR A 184 1.01 -1.73 23.53
N GLU A 185 0.43 -0.83 24.31
CA GLU A 185 0.03 0.54 23.96
C GLU A 185 1.15 1.36 23.31
N ALA A 186 2.38 1.26 23.82
CA ALA A 186 3.52 2.03 23.33
C ALA A 186 4.03 1.50 21.99
N ALA A 187 3.94 0.18 21.75
CA ALA A 187 4.39 -0.43 20.49
C ALA A 187 3.44 -0.07 19.34
N ASP A 188 2.13 -0.16 19.56
CA ASP A 188 1.14 0.21 18.55
C ASP A 188 1.09 1.74 18.36
N ALA A 189 1.23 2.54 19.43
CA ALA A 189 1.37 3.99 19.32
C ALA A 189 2.64 4.38 18.55
N MET A 190 3.76 3.67 18.76
CA MET A 190 4.99 3.86 18.01
C MET A 190 4.81 3.49 16.53
N LEU A 191 4.04 2.43 16.23
CA LEU A 191 3.74 2.03 14.85
C LEU A 191 2.82 3.03 14.14
N VAL A 192 1.83 3.61 14.83
CA VAL A 192 1.00 4.72 14.30
C VAL A 192 1.84 5.99 14.11
N PHE A 193 2.72 6.30 15.06
CA PHE A 193 3.56 7.49 14.99
C PHE A 193 4.56 7.40 13.83
N ILE A 194 5.34 6.33 13.79
CA ILE A 194 6.35 6.10 12.74
C ILE A 194 5.67 5.81 11.40
N GLY A 195 4.62 4.99 11.38
CA GLY A 195 4.01 4.52 10.15
C GLY A 195 3.03 5.48 9.48
N TYR A 196 2.46 6.44 10.23
CA TYR A 196 1.48 7.38 9.69
C TYR A 196 1.82 8.84 10.01
N ALA A 197 2.02 9.20 11.28
CA ALA A 197 2.18 10.60 11.66
C ALA A 197 3.42 11.24 11.02
N VAL A 198 4.59 10.58 11.09
CA VAL A 198 5.82 11.07 10.47
C VAL A 198 5.70 11.25 8.95
N PRO A 199 5.31 10.23 8.15
CA PRO A 199 5.16 10.40 6.71
C PRO A 199 4.04 11.38 6.33
N ALA A 200 2.95 11.46 7.10
CA ALA A 200 1.86 12.43 6.86
C ALA A 200 2.32 13.87 7.04
N MET A 201 3.04 14.14 8.13
CA MET A 201 3.59 15.47 8.40
C MET A 201 4.61 15.87 7.33
N ALA A 202 5.48 14.95 6.92
CA ALA A 202 6.45 15.21 5.86
C ALA A 202 5.78 15.50 4.51
N ALA A 203 4.79 14.69 4.12
CA ALA A 203 4.03 14.88 2.88
C ALA A 203 3.24 16.20 2.90
N LEU A 204 2.54 16.50 4.00
CA LEU A 204 1.79 17.73 4.18
C LEU A 204 2.71 18.95 4.12
N TYR A 205 3.85 18.90 4.79
CA TYR A 205 4.84 19.97 4.76
C TYR A 205 5.36 20.22 3.33
N ALA A 206 5.71 19.15 2.60
CA ALA A 206 6.14 19.27 1.21
C ALA A 206 5.04 19.86 0.31
N LEU A 207 3.79 19.43 0.47
CA LEU A 207 2.64 19.98 -0.29
C LEU A 207 2.37 21.45 0.04
N LEU A 208 2.48 21.84 1.32
CA LEU A 208 2.35 23.22 1.75
C LEU A 208 3.43 24.08 1.08
N LEU A 209 4.68 23.65 1.12
CA LEU A 209 5.78 24.37 0.48
C LEU A 209 5.60 24.46 -1.05
N LEU A 210 5.20 23.37 -1.70
CA LEU A 210 4.86 23.38 -3.13
C LEU A 210 3.74 24.39 -3.45
N SER A 211 2.71 24.45 -2.61
CA SER A 211 1.62 25.41 -2.78
C SER A 211 2.07 26.86 -2.58
N ARG A 212 3.06 27.11 -1.72
CA ARG A 212 3.64 28.45 -1.51
C ARG A 212 4.42 28.88 -2.72
N VAL A 213 5.33 28.03 -3.21
CA VAL A 213 6.11 28.30 -4.43
C VAL A 213 5.19 28.60 -5.61
N HIS A 214 4.14 27.79 -5.80
CA HIS A 214 3.18 28.00 -6.88
C HIS A 214 2.38 29.32 -6.78
N ARG A 215 2.17 29.84 -5.57
CA ARG A 215 1.50 31.14 -5.37
C ARG A 215 2.45 32.33 -5.54
N GLU A 216 3.74 32.13 -5.31
CA GLU A 216 4.78 33.14 -5.48
C GLU A 216 5.24 33.27 -6.94
N ASP A 217 5.07 32.23 -7.75
CA ASP A 217 5.22 32.27 -9.20
C ASP A 217 4.15 33.22 -9.81
N THR A 218 4.45 34.52 -9.89
CA THR A 218 3.65 35.54 -10.58
C THR A 218 3.38 35.15 -12.05
N PRO A 219 2.19 35.42 -12.62
CA PRO A 219 1.80 34.97 -13.97
C PRO A 219 2.66 35.46 -15.14
N LEU A 220 3.66 36.33 -14.88
CA LEU A 220 4.56 36.88 -15.90
C LEU A 220 5.81 36.01 -16.15
N ASP A 221 6.09 35.01 -15.30
CA ASP A 221 7.26 34.11 -15.43
C ASP A 221 6.85 32.70 -15.94
N GLN A 222 5.66 32.59 -16.53
CA GLN A 222 5.01 31.33 -16.92
C GLN A 222 5.66 30.58 -18.10
N ASP A 223 6.66 31.16 -18.77
CA ASP A 223 7.12 30.65 -20.08
C ASP A 223 8.35 29.73 -20.05
N GLU A 224 9.15 29.71 -18.98
CA GLU A 224 10.47 29.02 -19.00
C GLU A 224 10.55 27.73 -18.16
N GLY A 225 9.52 27.38 -17.37
CA GLY A 225 9.64 26.34 -16.33
C GLY A 225 8.48 25.35 -16.25
N ARG A 226 7.80 25.10 -17.36
CA ARG A 226 6.55 24.30 -17.45
C ARG A 226 6.73 22.85 -17.00
N LEU A 227 6.61 22.60 -15.69
CA LEU A 227 5.95 21.37 -15.25
C LEU A 227 4.45 21.61 -15.37
N GLU A 228 3.84 20.89 -16.31
CA GLU A 228 2.40 20.92 -16.57
C GLU A 228 1.59 20.98 -15.25
N PRO A 229 0.59 21.87 -15.11
CA PRO A 229 -0.32 21.88 -13.95
C PRO A 229 -1.02 20.53 -13.71
N SER A 230 -0.95 19.60 -14.66
CA SER A 230 -1.39 18.21 -14.49
C SER A 230 -0.47 17.38 -13.56
N ALA A 231 0.85 17.59 -13.56
CA ALA A 231 1.80 16.84 -12.75
C ALA A 231 1.66 17.15 -11.25
N HIS A 232 1.54 18.43 -10.90
CA HIS A 232 1.30 18.85 -9.51
C HIS A 232 -0.05 18.36 -8.99
N ARG A 233 -1.13 18.53 -9.76
CA ARG A 233 -2.46 18.01 -9.40
C ARG A 233 -2.43 16.50 -9.15
N LEU A 234 -1.63 15.78 -9.92
CA LEU A 234 -1.56 14.33 -9.80
C LEU A 234 -0.65 13.86 -8.67
N LEU A 235 0.38 14.63 -8.31
CA LEU A 235 1.12 14.42 -7.07
C LEU A 235 0.16 14.57 -5.88
N VAL A 236 -0.59 15.67 -5.81
CA VAL A 236 -1.59 15.90 -4.76
C VAL A 236 -2.61 14.77 -4.73
N ALA A 237 -3.15 14.37 -5.89
CA ALA A 237 -4.08 13.24 -5.97
C ALA A 237 -3.43 11.93 -5.48
N THR A 238 -2.16 11.68 -5.79
CA THR A 238 -1.43 10.50 -5.32
C THR A 238 -1.29 10.51 -3.80
N VAL A 239 -0.87 11.63 -3.22
CA VAL A 239 -0.75 11.78 -1.76
C VAL A 239 -2.11 11.61 -1.09
N CYS A 240 -3.13 12.35 -1.50
CA CYS A 240 -4.46 12.27 -0.91
C CYS A 240 -5.05 10.86 -1.00
N THR A 241 -4.84 10.18 -2.12
CA THR A 241 -5.37 8.82 -2.32
C THR A 241 -4.63 7.80 -1.47
N GLN A 242 -3.29 7.82 -1.43
CA GLN A 242 -2.53 6.89 -0.60
C GLN A 242 -2.84 7.11 0.88
N PHE A 243 -2.69 8.34 1.38
CA PHE A 243 -2.99 8.63 2.77
C PHE A 243 -4.44 8.32 3.09
N GLY A 244 -5.41 8.74 2.27
CA GLY A 244 -6.83 8.46 2.49
C GLY A 244 -7.20 6.97 2.54
N LEU A 245 -6.52 6.11 1.78
CA LEU A 245 -6.74 4.66 1.82
C LEU A 245 -6.12 3.99 3.07
N TRP A 246 -5.02 4.54 3.59
CA TRP A 246 -4.31 3.99 4.76
C TRP A 246 -4.74 4.60 6.09
N THR A 247 -5.25 5.83 6.12
CA THR A 247 -5.70 6.53 7.34
C THR A 247 -6.69 5.71 8.16
N PRO A 248 -7.74 5.07 7.58
CA PRO A 248 -8.69 4.27 8.34
C PRO A 248 -8.01 3.13 9.10
N HIS A 249 -6.99 2.50 8.50
CA HIS A 249 -6.24 1.41 9.12
C HIS A 249 -5.43 1.89 10.33
N TYR A 250 -4.70 2.98 10.19
CA TYR A 250 -3.92 3.54 11.31
C TYR A 250 -4.82 4.12 12.41
N LEU A 251 -5.96 4.70 12.04
CA LEU A 251 -6.93 5.24 13.00
C LEU A 251 -7.65 4.14 13.77
N THR A 252 -8.02 3.04 13.12
CA THR A 252 -8.61 1.87 13.81
C THR A 252 -7.60 1.20 14.73
N LEU A 253 -6.32 1.11 14.34
CA LEU A 253 -5.25 0.64 15.21
C LEU A 253 -5.09 1.54 16.45
N LEU A 254 -5.03 2.85 16.26
CA LEU A 254 -4.96 3.83 17.37
C LEU A 254 -6.22 3.80 18.26
N GLY A 255 -7.39 3.59 17.66
CA GLY A 255 -8.63 3.42 18.40
C GLY A 255 -8.51 2.22 19.34
N CYS A 256 -8.19 1.05 18.80
CA CYS A 256 -8.03 -0.19 19.57
C CYS A 256 -7.11 0.00 20.79
N THR A 257 -5.95 0.66 20.63
CA THR A 257 -5.01 0.89 21.73
C THR A 257 -5.60 1.82 22.79
N VAL A 258 -6.11 2.99 22.39
CA VAL A 258 -6.71 3.96 23.31
C VAL A 258 -7.90 3.35 24.09
N PHE A 259 -8.66 2.44 23.48
CA PHE A 259 -9.74 1.74 24.15
C PHE A 259 -9.25 0.69 25.14
N VAL A 260 -8.23 -0.11 24.78
CA VAL A 260 -7.63 -1.12 25.67
C VAL A 260 -6.95 -0.45 26.88
N SER A 261 -6.18 0.62 26.68
CA SER A 261 -5.52 1.38 27.75
C SER A 261 -6.48 2.04 28.74
N ARG A 262 -7.71 2.36 28.34
CA ARG A 262 -8.69 3.03 29.20
C ARG A 262 -9.49 2.10 30.11
N GLY A 263 -9.33 0.77 29.99
CA GLY A 263 -9.94 -0.22 30.89
C GLY A 263 -11.47 -0.12 31.02
N LYS A 264 -12.15 0.48 30.04
CA LYS A 264 -13.61 0.66 30.08
C LYS A 264 -14.29 -0.68 29.75
N PRO A 265 -15.37 -1.05 30.47
CA PRO A 265 -16.16 -2.22 30.10
C PRO A 265 -16.69 -1.99 28.68
N VAL A 266 -16.36 -2.92 27.78
CA VAL A 266 -16.70 -2.82 26.36
C VAL A 266 -18.10 -3.38 26.18
N ASP A 267 -19.07 -2.52 25.85
CA ASP A 267 -20.38 -3.04 25.42
C ASP A 267 -20.19 -3.82 24.11
N ALA A 268 -20.93 -4.92 23.96
CA ALA A 268 -20.88 -5.78 22.77
C ALA A 268 -21.08 -5.00 21.46
N HIS A 269 -21.84 -3.89 21.52
CA HIS A 269 -22.03 -2.95 20.41
C HIS A 269 -20.73 -2.31 19.92
N TYR A 270 -19.89 -1.81 20.82
CA TYR A 270 -18.65 -1.13 20.45
C TYR A 270 -17.62 -2.11 19.89
N LEU A 271 -17.63 -3.35 20.38
CA LEU A 271 -16.75 -4.40 19.86
C LEU A 271 -17.11 -4.76 18.42
N GLY A 272 -18.39 -4.95 18.11
CA GLY A 272 -18.86 -5.23 16.75
C GLY A 272 -18.59 -4.09 15.77
N LEU A 273 -18.76 -2.83 16.21
CA LEU A 273 -18.44 -1.66 15.39
C LEU A 273 -16.92 -1.55 15.12
N MET A 274 -16.08 -1.88 16.10
CA MET A 274 -14.63 -1.89 15.98
C MET A 274 -14.15 -2.94 14.97
N ASP A 275 -14.69 -4.16 15.07
CA ASP A 275 -14.36 -5.25 14.13
C ASP A 275 -14.79 -4.89 12.70
N PHE A 276 -15.99 -4.35 12.54
CA PHE A 276 -16.45 -3.84 11.24
C PHE A 276 -15.53 -2.75 10.69
N ALA A 277 -15.18 -1.75 11.51
CA ALA A 277 -14.29 -0.66 11.10
C ALA A 277 -12.90 -1.19 10.71
N LYS A 278 -12.37 -2.18 11.42
CA LYS A 278 -11.10 -2.84 11.13
C LYS A 278 -11.14 -3.55 9.77
N ASP A 279 -12.22 -4.24 9.45
CA ASP A 279 -12.35 -4.95 8.18
C ASP A 279 -12.53 -3.99 6.99
N VAL A 280 -13.36 -2.95 7.13
CA VAL A 280 -13.45 -1.87 6.14
C VAL A 280 -12.09 -1.20 5.93
N SER A 281 -11.37 -0.93 7.01
CA SER A 281 -10.06 -0.29 6.94
C SER A 281 -9.01 -1.15 6.23
N LYS A 282 -9.02 -2.47 6.45
CA LYS A 282 -8.16 -3.41 5.71
C LYS A 282 -8.54 -3.44 4.23
N LEU A 283 -9.83 -3.48 3.92
CA LEU A 283 -10.30 -3.46 2.53
C LEU A 283 -9.80 -2.20 1.80
N LEU A 284 -9.94 -1.03 2.41
CA LEU A 284 -9.42 0.23 1.89
C LEU A 284 -7.90 0.20 1.70
N ALA A 285 -7.16 -0.33 2.67
CA ALA A 285 -5.72 -0.52 2.56
C ALA A 285 -5.34 -1.41 1.36
N PHE A 286 -6.06 -2.51 1.11
CA PHE A 286 -5.83 -3.35 -0.07
C PHE A 286 -6.16 -2.64 -1.38
N CYS A 287 -7.11 -1.70 -1.39
CA CYS A 287 -7.40 -0.90 -2.58
C CYS A 287 -6.21 -0.07 -3.06
N SER A 288 -5.27 0.30 -2.17
CA SER A 288 -4.05 1.01 -2.54
C SER A 288 -3.23 0.25 -3.60
N SER A 289 -3.28 -1.09 -3.58
CA SER A 289 -2.53 -1.94 -4.51
C SER A 289 -2.93 -1.70 -5.96
N PHE A 290 -4.21 -1.65 -6.29
CA PHE A 290 -4.67 -1.47 -7.67
C PHE A 290 -4.80 0.00 -8.08
N VAL A 291 -4.91 0.93 -7.12
CA VAL A 291 -4.98 2.37 -7.41
C VAL A 291 -3.61 2.96 -7.76
N THR A 292 -2.53 2.44 -7.17
CA THR A 292 -1.15 2.95 -7.39
C THR A 292 -0.74 2.95 -8.87
N PRO A 293 -0.90 1.85 -9.64
CA PRO A 293 -0.56 1.85 -11.07
C PRO A 293 -1.44 2.77 -11.93
N LEU A 294 -2.71 2.97 -11.53
CA LEU A 294 -3.62 3.88 -12.23
C LEU A 294 -3.10 5.31 -12.09
N LEU A 295 -2.74 5.72 -10.87
CA LEU A 295 -2.12 7.02 -10.60
C LEU A 295 -0.83 7.21 -11.41
N TYR A 296 0.03 6.18 -11.44
CA TYR A 296 1.27 6.24 -12.24
C TYR A 296 1.01 6.42 -13.73
N ARG A 297 0.03 5.73 -14.30
CA ARG A 297 -0.33 5.84 -15.72
C ARG A 297 -0.74 7.27 -16.07
N TYR A 298 -1.49 7.94 -15.19
CA TYR A 298 -1.86 9.33 -15.41
C TYR A 298 -0.66 10.27 -15.25
N MET A 299 0.34 9.89 -14.45
CA MET A 299 1.46 10.77 -14.08
C MET A 299 2.59 10.71 -15.07
N ASN A 300 2.89 9.52 -15.55
CA ASN A 300 3.92 9.32 -16.54
C ASN A 300 3.31 9.11 -17.93
N GLN A 301 3.19 10.19 -18.70
CA GLN A 301 2.73 10.13 -20.10
C GLN A 301 3.64 9.24 -20.99
N SER A 302 4.90 8.98 -20.58
CA SER A 302 5.82 8.08 -21.28
C SER A 302 5.61 6.60 -20.96
N PHE A 303 4.79 6.26 -19.95
CA PHE A 303 4.56 4.89 -19.51
C PHE A 303 4.00 3.97 -20.61
N PRO A 304 2.98 4.37 -21.41
CA PRO A 304 2.51 3.56 -22.53
C PRO A 304 3.63 3.24 -23.55
N GLY A 305 4.57 4.17 -23.73
CA GLY A 305 5.75 3.97 -24.56
C GLY A 305 6.72 2.94 -23.98
N LYS A 306 7.00 3.00 -22.67
CA LYS A 306 7.80 2.00 -21.94
C LYS A 306 7.14 0.61 -22.01
N LEU A 307 5.83 0.53 -21.80
CA LEU A 307 5.06 -0.71 -21.87
C LEU A 307 5.08 -1.31 -23.29
N ARG A 308 4.88 -0.49 -24.33
CA ARG A 308 4.98 -0.94 -25.72
C ARG A 308 6.36 -1.50 -26.05
N ARG A 309 7.44 -0.90 -25.53
CA ARG A 309 8.81 -1.44 -25.69
C ARG A 309 8.99 -2.78 -25.01
N LEU A 310 8.39 -2.97 -23.83
CA LEU A 310 8.38 -4.27 -23.14
C LEU A 310 7.60 -5.32 -23.96
N MET A 311 6.39 -4.99 -24.43
CA MET A 311 5.56 -5.90 -25.22
C MET A 311 6.21 -6.33 -26.54
N LYS A 312 6.92 -5.42 -27.23
CA LYS A 312 7.65 -5.74 -28.47
C LYS A 312 8.81 -6.72 -28.27
N LYS A 313 9.32 -6.83 -27.05
CA LYS A 313 10.45 -7.70 -26.70
C LYS A 313 10.02 -8.96 -25.95
N LEU A 314 8.80 -9.01 -25.42
CA LEU A 314 8.22 -10.27 -25.00
C LEU A 314 8.08 -11.13 -26.26
N PRO A 315 8.65 -12.34 -26.30
CA PRO A 315 8.42 -13.28 -27.38
C PRO A 315 6.99 -13.81 -27.24
N TRP A 316 5.99 -12.97 -27.53
CA TRP A 316 4.69 -13.48 -27.91
C TRP A 316 4.92 -14.20 -29.22
N GLY A 317 4.81 -15.53 -29.15
CA GLY A 317 5.21 -16.46 -30.20
C GLY A 317 4.57 -16.14 -31.53
N ASN A 318 5.21 -15.26 -32.30
CA ASN A 318 5.12 -15.22 -33.74
C ASN A 318 6.42 -15.82 -34.26
N ARG A 319 6.52 -17.14 -34.11
CA ARG A 319 7.20 -17.96 -35.12
C ARG A 319 6.38 -17.81 -36.40
N GLN A 320 6.57 -16.71 -37.12
CA GLN A 320 6.39 -16.77 -38.56
C GLN A 320 7.53 -17.63 -39.06
N CYS A 321 7.27 -18.94 -39.20
CA CYS A 321 8.08 -19.80 -40.04
C CYS A 321 8.09 -19.15 -41.43
N SER A 322 9.22 -18.54 -41.79
CA SER A 322 9.49 -18.26 -43.19
C SER A 322 9.68 -19.62 -43.85
N PRO A 323 8.96 -19.96 -44.94
CA PRO A 323 9.25 -21.17 -45.67
C PRO A 323 10.64 -21.04 -46.29
N ASP A 324 11.46 -22.05 -46.07
CA ASP A 324 12.79 -22.21 -46.67
C ASP A 324 12.72 -22.04 -48.20
N HIS A 325 13.44 -21.05 -48.74
CA HIS A 325 13.84 -21.09 -50.14
C HIS A 325 15.20 -21.77 -50.23
N VAL A 326 15.13 -23.09 -50.41
CA VAL A 326 16.23 -23.94 -50.91
C VAL A 326 16.40 -23.71 -52.42
N GLY A 327 17.63 -23.42 -52.86
CA GLY A 327 18.09 -23.46 -54.26
C GLY A 327 17.75 -22.20 -55.07
N VAL A 328 18.64 -21.59 -55.85
CA VAL A 328 19.60 -22.21 -56.76
C VAL A 328 20.84 -21.31 -56.91
N GLN A 329 21.99 -21.96 -56.86
CA GLN A 329 23.32 -21.46 -57.16
C GLN A 329 23.45 -21.19 -58.68
N GLN A 330 23.77 -19.95 -59.07
CA GLN A 330 24.26 -19.66 -60.42
C GLN A 330 25.70 -19.15 -60.34
N VAL A 331 26.56 -19.98 -60.92
CA VAL A 331 27.97 -19.76 -61.23
C VAL A 331 28.08 -18.60 -62.22
N LEU A 332 28.94 -17.61 -61.94
CA LEU A 332 29.35 -16.61 -62.92
C LEU A 332 30.74 -16.99 -63.45
N ALA A 333 30.79 -17.24 -64.75
CA ALA A 333 31.99 -17.11 -65.57
C ALA A 333 32.05 -15.68 -66.11
#